data_AF-A0A0M9UBM5-F1
#
_entry.id   AF-A0A0M9UBM5-F1
#
_cell.length_a   1.000
_cell.length_b   1.000
_cell.length_c   1.000
_cell.angle_alpha   90.00
_cell.angle_beta   90.00
_cell.angle_gamma   90.00
#
_symmetry.space_group_name_H-M   'P 1'
#
loop_
_entity.id
_entity.type
_entity.pdbx_description
1 polymer ?
#
loop_
_entity_poly.entity_id
_entity_poly.type
_entity_poly.pdbx_seq_one_letter_code
_entity_poly.pdbx_strand_id
1 'polypeptide(L)'
;MESGNLLNAYYELGRVAEEIVHTLGELITRGHLSAERKRWLSEALEQLAEAREGFIVTLRTSSVEDLLELEGLVRHVLFEWNWLADEMGMDILPEHIIHLPRRQLLTFAHSYLTLALMPRLPSDQVTFPRPRTYADIPSPRRPGEVLARLEEVEETLARLHIARNRPEHGRLRRTYGFFETSAWLVRDHRRMFGN
;
A
#
# COMPACT_ATOMS: atom_id res chain seq x y z
N MET A 1 19.83 -19.57 0.40
CA MET A 1 19.60 -18.96 1.73
C MET A 1 18.91 -17.59 1.64
N GLU A 2 18.37 -17.19 0.47
CA GLU A 2 17.76 -15.86 0.24
C GLU A 2 16.21 -15.86 0.23
N SER A 3 15.56 -16.98 -0.09
CA SER A 3 14.09 -17.09 -0.15
C SER A 3 13.41 -16.89 1.20
N GLY A 4 14.11 -17.19 2.30
CA GLY A 4 13.61 -16.97 3.67
C GLY A 4 13.41 -15.49 3.99
N ASN A 5 14.17 -14.58 3.36
CA ASN A 5 14.04 -13.15 3.59
C ASN A 5 12.75 -12.58 2.94
N LEU A 6 12.44 -12.99 1.71
CA LEU A 6 11.23 -12.51 1.01
C LEU A 6 9.93 -13.10 1.57
N LEU A 7 9.95 -14.37 1.99
CA LEU A 7 8.77 -14.98 2.61
C LEU A 7 8.49 -14.32 3.97
N ASN A 8 9.52 -14.04 4.76
CA ASN A 8 9.38 -13.28 5.99
C ASN A 8 8.86 -11.87 5.72
N ALA A 9 9.42 -11.16 4.73
CA ALA A 9 8.93 -9.84 4.32
C ALA A 9 7.45 -9.88 3.92
N TYR A 10 7.01 -10.90 3.18
CA TYR A 10 5.61 -11.10 2.81
C TYR A 10 4.72 -11.34 4.04
N TYR A 11 5.16 -12.14 5.01
CA TYR A 11 4.42 -12.33 6.26
C TYR A 11 4.37 -11.07 7.13
N GLU A 12 5.42 -10.25 7.10
CA GLU A 12 5.43 -8.93 7.75
C GLU A 12 4.42 -7.96 7.13
N LEU A 13 4.20 -7.99 5.81
CA LEU A 13 3.12 -7.22 5.16
C LEU A 13 1.75 -7.59 5.75
N GLY A 14 1.49 -8.88 5.94
CA GLY A 14 0.24 -9.37 6.54
C GLY A 14 0.09 -8.92 8.00
N ARG A 15 1.16 -9.04 8.78
CA ARG A 15 1.19 -8.66 10.20
C ARG A 15 0.91 -7.16 10.39
N VAL A 16 1.55 -6.30 9.60
CA VAL A 16 1.29 -4.85 9.63
C VAL A 16 -0.15 -4.55 9.22
N ALA A 17 -0.67 -5.24 8.21
CA ALA A 17 -2.04 -5.05 7.77
C ALA A 17 -3.07 -5.44 8.85
N GLU A 18 -2.89 -6.56 9.55
CA GLU A 18 -3.72 -6.95 10.69
C GLU A 18 -3.72 -5.88 11.79
N GLU A 19 -2.54 -5.37 12.15
CA GLU A 19 -2.41 -4.33 13.16
C GLU A 19 -3.04 -2.99 12.74
N ILE A 20 -3.03 -2.66 11.44
CA ILE A 20 -3.76 -1.50 10.92
C ILE A 20 -5.27 -1.72 10.99
N VAL A 21 -5.78 -2.91 10.65
CA VAL A 21 -7.21 -3.24 10.80
C VAL A 21 -7.66 -3.04 12.25
N HIS A 22 -6.86 -3.50 13.22
CA HIS A 22 -7.12 -3.26 14.64
C HIS A 22 -7.04 -1.77 15.02
N THR A 23 -6.03 -1.06 14.51
CA THR A 23 -5.84 0.39 14.73
C THR A 23 -7.04 1.19 14.23
N LEU A 24 -7.50 0.93 13.01
CA LEU A 24 -8.64 1.61 12.42
C LEU A 24 -9.95 1.17 13.10
N GLY A 25 -10.07 -0.08 13.53
CA GLY A 25 -11.20 -0.56 14.32
C GLY A 25 -11.32 0.16 15.67
N GLU A 26 -10.19 0.42 16.32
CA GLU A 26 -10.12 1.22 17.55
C GLU A 26 -10.59 2.65 17.28
N LEU A 27 -10.08 3.29 16.22
CA LEU A 27 -10.54 4.64 15.81
C LEU A 27 -12.04 4.68 15.58
N ILE A 28 -12.59 3.67 14.89
CA ILE A 28 -14.02 3.62 14.56
C ILE A 28 -14.88 3.49 15.83
N THR A 29 -14.42 2.68 16.79
CA THR A 29 -15.15 2.36 18.02
C THR A 29 -15.01 3.45 19.09
N ARG A 30 -13.80 3.97 19.30
CA ARG A 30 -13.46 4.92 20.37
C ARG A 30 -13.41 6.38 19.91
N GLY A 31 -13.32 6.62 18.60
CA GLY A 31 -13.19 7.97 18.03
C GLY A 31 -11.78 8.56 18.12
N HIS A 32 -10.83 7.90 18.78
CA HIS A 32 -9.44 8.32 18.89
C HIS A 32 -8.49 7.11 18.87
N LEU A 33 -7.21 7.36 18.61
CA LEU A 33 -6.15 6.35 18.62
C LEU A 33 -5.33 6.41 19.90
N SER A 34 -4.90 5.27 20.41
CA SER A 34 -3.90 5.22 21.48
C SER A 34 -2.50 5.54 20.93
N ALA A 35 -1.59 5.97 21.82
CA ALA A 35 -0.20 6.25 21.43
C ALA A 35 0.50 5.00 20.87
N GLU A 36 0.18 3.82 21.40
CA GLU A 36 0.73 2.55 20.94
C GLU A 36 0.39 2.25 19.48
N ARG A 37 -0.81 2.64 19.03
CA ARG A 37 -1.23 2.41 17.63
C ARG A 37 -0.49 3.27 16.62
N LYS A 38 0.12 4.39 17.03
CA LYS A 38 0.84 5.28 16.11
C LYS A 38 2.02 4.60 15.43
N ARG A 39 2.69 3.65 16.09
CA ARG A 39 3.80 2.89 15.49
C ARG A 39 3.35 2.14 14.24
N TRP A 40 2.16 1.54 14.27
CA TRP A 40 1.65 0.77 13.15
C TRP A 40 1.32 1.65 11.95
N LEU A 41 0.86 2.87 12.20
CA LEU A 41 0.68 3.86 11.13
C LEU A 41 2.03 4.18 10.45
N SER A 42 3.11 4.34 11.21
CA SER A 42 4.45 4.58 10.64
C SER A 42 4.94 3.39 9.79
N GLU A 43 4.82 2.17 10.31
CA GLU A 43 5.20 0.95 9.59
C GLU A 43 4.41 0.78 8.29
N ALA A 44 3.10 1.06 8.31
CA ALA A 44 2.26 0.98 7.13
C ALA A 44 2.58 2.09 6.11
N LEU A 45 2.94 3.30 6.56
CA LEU A 45 3.40 4.37 5.66
C LEU A 45 4.72 3.99 4.97
N GLU A 46 5.65 3.36 5.67
CA GLU A 46 6.89 2.84 5.07
C GLU A 46 6.59 1.77 4.01
N GLN A 47 5.66 0.84 4.28
CA GLN A 47 5.23 -0.16 3.28
C GLN A 47 4.56 0.47 2.06
N LEU A 48 3.77 1.54 2.24
CA LEU A 48 3.15 2.25 1.12
C LEU A 48 4.19 3.01 0.29
N ALA A 49 5.22 3.57 0.92
CA ALA A 49 6.36 4.16 0.23
C ALA A 49 7.09 3.11 -0.64
N GLU A 50 7.39 1.94 -0.07
CA GLU A 50 7.98 0.80 -0.80
C GLU A 50 7.09 0.32 -1.96
N ALA A 51 5.76 0.30 -1.78
CA ALA A 51 4.81 -0.02 -2.85
C ALA A 51 4.86 1.00 -3.99
N ARG A 52 4.95 2.30 -3.66
CA ARG A 52 5.06 3.38 -4.65
C ARG A 52 6.39 3.32 -5.40
N GLU A 53 7.49 3.09 -4.69
CA GLU A 53 8.80 2.86 -5.33
C GLU A 53 8.74 1.65 -6.28
N GLY A 54 8.12 0.54 -5.84
CA GLY A 54 7.93 -0.65 -6.68
C GLY A 54 7.06 -0.39 -7.90
N PHE A 55 6.03 0.45 -7.77
CA PHE A 55 5.24 0.92 -8.91
C PHE A 55 6.12 1.67 -9.91
N ILE A 56 6.93 2.63 -9.44
CA ILE A 56 7.81 3.44 -10.30
C ILE A 56 8.81 2.53 -11.04
N VAL A 57 9.43 1.57 -10.34
CA VAL A 57 10.40 0.63 -10.92
C VAL A 57 9.76 -0.28 -11.98
N THR A 58 8.50 -0.66 -11.81
CA THR A 58 7.80 -1.58 -12.73
C THR A 58 7.10 -0.89 -13.89
N LEU A 59 6.83 0.41 -13.78
CA LEU A 59 6.14 1.18 -14.81
C LEU A 59 6.95 1.16 -16.11
N ARG A 60 6.33 0.67 -17.18
CA ARG A 60 6.88 0.70 -18.54
C ARG A 60 5.98 1.58 -19.40
N THR A 61 6.58 2.34 -20.31
CA THR A 61 5.83 3.14 -21.30
C THR A 61 4.88 2.29 -22.13
N SER A 62 5.27 1.05 -22.45
CA SER A 62 4.42 0.08 -23.18
C SER A 62 3.20 -0.41 -22.38
N SER A 63 3.17 -0.18 -21.07
CA SER A 63 2.04 -0.57 -20.20
C SER A 63 0.98 0.52 -20.09
N VAL A 64 1.17 1.67 -20.76
CA VAL A 64 0.26 2.81 -20.76
C VAL A 64 -0.22 3.06 -22.19
N GLU A 65 -1.49 2.80 -22.45
CA GLU A 65 -2.08 2.93 -23.80
C GLU A 65 -2.51 4.37 -24.14
N ASP A 66 -2.71 5.22 -23.13
CA ASP A 66 -3.19 6.60 -23.26
C ASP A 66 -2.05 7.61 -23.04
N LEU A 67 -1.80 8.46 -24.04
CA LEU A 67 -0.73 9.46 -24.01
C LEU A 67 -0.93 10.52 -22.91
N LEU A 68 -2.18 10.87 -22.58
CA LEU A 68 -2.45 11.82 -21.50
C LEU A 68 -2.22 11.20 -20.12
N GLU A 69 -2.54 9.90 -19.97
CA GLU A 69 -2.19 9.15 -18.77
C GLU A 69 -0.67 9.04 -18.63
N LEU A 70 0.04 8.76 -19.72
CA LEU A 70 1.50 8.71 -19.72
C LEU A 70 2.10 10.07 -19.35
N GLU A 71 1.61 11.17 -19.92
CA GLU A 71 2.06 12.51 -19.56
C GLU A 71 1.82 12.83 -18.08
N GLY A 72 0.64 12.48 -17.55
CA GLY A 72 0.32 12.64 -16.13
C GLY A 72 1.26 11.85 -15.23
N LEU A 73 1.51 10.58 -15.55
CA LEU A 73 2.43 9.71 -14.82
C LEU A 73 3.88 10.22 -14.91
N VAL A 74 4.32 10.66 -16.08
CA VAL A 74 5.66 11.21 -16.29
C VAL A 74 5.85 12.48 -15.47
N ARG A 75 4.88 13.42 -15.47
CA ARG A 75 4.96 14.63 -14.65
C ARG A 75 5.03 14.29 -13.18
N HIS A 76 4.18 13.39 -12.71
CA HIS A 76 4.11 13.02 -11.29
C HIS A 76 5.34 12.27 -10.81
N VAL A 77 5.79 11.27 -11.57
CA VAL A 77 6.96 10.45 -11.22
C VAL A 77 8.26 11.24 -11.40
N LEU A 78 8.45 11.97 -12.51
CA LEU A 78 9.73 12.65 -12.80
C LEU A 78 9.94 13.94 -12.01
N PHE A 79 8.89 14.71 -11.66
CA PHE A 79 9.07 15.92 -10.84
C PHE A 79 9.62 15.61 -9.44
N GLU A 80 9.32 14.43 -8.89
CA GLU A 80 9.83 13.98 -7.60
C GLU A 80 11.28 13.45 -7.66
N TRP A 81 12.01 13.49 -8.79
CA TRP A 81 13.43 13.12 -8.78
C TRP A 81 14.39 14.30 -8.62
N ASN A 82 13.89 15.53 -8.81
CA ASN A 82 14.74 16.73 -8.71
C ASN A 82 15.21 16.95 -7.26
N TRP A 83 14.38 16.64 -6.25
CA TRP A 83 14.79 16.73 -4.84
C TRP A 83 15.84 15.67 -4.46
N LEU A 84 15.82 14.51 -5.10
CA LEU A 84 16.81 13.45 -4.87
C LEU A 84 18.22 13.90 -5.29
N ALA A 85 18.31 14.66 -6.39
CA ALA A 85 19.58 15.20 -6.89
C ALA A 85 20.06 16.40 -6.05
N ASP A 86 19.14 17.30 -5.68
CA ASP A 86 19.49 18.58 -5.05
C ASP A 86 19.70 18.50 -3.52
N GLU A 87 18.98 17.64 -2.79
CA GLU A 87 19.08 17.55 -1.31
C GLU A 87 20.00 16.43 -0.80
N MET A 88 20.15 15.32 -1.54
CA MET A 88 20.92 14.16 -1.06
C MET A 88 22.39 14.16 -1.49
N GLY A 89 22.84 15.14 -2.29
CA GLY A 89 24.21 15.15 -2.81
C GLY A 89 24.54 13.82 -3.49
N MET A 90 23.67 13.35 -4.37
CA MET A 90 23.87 12.09 -5.08
C MET A 90 25.11 12.17 -5.96
N ASP A 91 26.25 11.76 -5.40
CA ASP A 91 27.33 11.20 -6.18
C ASP A 91 26.75 10.00 -6.93
N ILE A 92 26.88 10.03 -8.27
CA ILE A 92 26.64 8.88 -9.12
C ILE A 92 27.56 7.78 -8.59
N LEU A 93 27.01 6.84 -7.82
CA LEU A 93 27.76 5.71 -7.29
C LEU A 93 28.41 4.98 -8.49
N PRO A 94 29.67 4.52 -8.36
CA PRO A 94 30.32 3.80 -9.45
C PRO A 94 29.46 2.60 -9.89
N GLU A 95 29.43 2.36 -11.20
CA GLU A 95 28.61 1.42 -12.01
C GLU A 95 28.49 -0.04 -11.50
N HIS A 96 29.01 -0.40 -10.34
CA HIS A 96 29.29 -1.76 -9.92
C HIS A 96 28.40 -2.26 -8.77
N ILE A 97 27.57 -1.40 -8.16
CA ILE A 97 26.65 -1.79 -7.08
C ILE A 97 25.22 -1.84 -7.64
N ILE A 98 24.76 -3.06 -7.99
CA ILE A 98 23.38 -3.31 -8.41
C ILE A 98 22.52 -3.50 -7.17
N HIS A 99 21.74 -2.49 -6.79
CA HIS A 99 20.67 -2.65 -5.81
C HIS A 99 19.49 -3.38 -6.44
N LEU A 100 19.13 -4.56 -5.92
CA LEU A 100 17.96 -5.30 -6.37
C LEU A 100 16.71 -4.82 -5.61
N PRO A 101 15.70 -4.22 -6.26
CA PRO A 101 14.52 -3.64 -5.61
C PRO A 101 13.51 -4.71 -5.17
N ARG A 102 13.97 -5.81 -4.57
CA ARG A 102 13.16 -7.00 -4.31
C ARG A 102 12.00 -6.71 -3.37
N ARG A 103 12.22 -5.89 -2.34
CA ARG A 103 11.21 -5.52 -1.35
C ARG A 103 10.17 -4.57 -1.94
N GLN A 104 10.61 -3.54 -2.67
CA GLN A 104 9.74 -2.64 -3.42
C GLN A 104 8.82 -3.41 -4.38
N LEU A 105 9.41 -4.31 -5.19
CA LEU A 105 8.66 -5.13 -6.15
C LEU A 105 7.66 -6.06 -5.46
N LEU A 106 8.04 -6.71 -4.36
CA LEU A 106 7.16 -7.56 -3.56
C LEU A 106 5.98 -6.74 -2.99
N THR A 107 6.28 -5.61 -2.35
CA THR A 107 5.28 -4.78 -1.69
C THR A 107 4.32 -4.16 -2.71
N PHE A 108 4.82 -3.75 -3.88
CA PHE A 108 3.97 -3.30 -4.98
C PHE A 108 3.07 -4.42 -5.51
N ALA A 109 3.63 -5.60 -5.82
CA ALA A 109 2.83 -6.73 -6.32
C ALA A 109 1.74 -7.15 -5.34
N HIS A 110 2.07 -7.20 -4.05
CA HIS A 110 1.12 -7.46 -2.97
C HIS A 110 0.02 -6.40 -2.90
N SER A 111 0.38 -5.12 -2.98
CA SER A 111 -0.57 -4.01 -2.93
C SER A 111 -1.49 -3.98 -4.16
N TYR A 112 -0.94 -4.26 -5.35
CA TYR A 112 -1.72 -4.38 -6.58
C TYR A 112 -2.74 -5.52 -6.50
N LEU A 113 -2.31 -6.72 -6.05
CA LEU A 113 -3.21 -7.86 -5.84
C LEU A 113 -4.28 -7.54 -4.78
N THR A 114 -3.89 -6.87 -3.70
CA THR A 114 -4.81 -6.42 -2.65
C THR A 114 -5.91 -5.52 -3.24
N LEU A 115 -5.56 -4.52 -4.05
CA LEU A 115 -6.53 -3.64 -4.71
C LEU A 115 -7.43 -4.40 -5.70
N ALA A 116 -6.89 -5.38 -6.41
CA ALA A 116 -7.64 -6.20 -7.38
C ALA A 116 -8.61 -7.19 -6.70
N LEU A 117 -8.24 -7.71 -5.52
CA LEU A 117 -9.00 -8.72 -4.79
C LEU A 117 -10.01 -8.12 -3.82
N MET A 118 -9.81 -6.88 -3.36
CA MET A 118 -10.66 -6.24 -2.36
C MET A 118 -12.17 -6.33 -2.67
N PRO A 119 -12.65 -6.10 -3.92
CA PRO A 119 -14.09 -6.20 -4.21
C PRO A 119 -14.65 -7.63 -4.15
N ARG A 120 -13.76 -8.63 -4.13
CA ARG A 120 -14.05 -10.06 -4.07
C ARG A 120 -13.75 -10.67 -2.71
N LEU A 121 -13.41 -9.86 -1.70
CA LEU A 121 -13.15 -10.36 -0.37
C LEU A 121 -14.38 -11.13 0.16
N PRO A 122 -14.22 -12.37 0.66
CA PRO A 122 -15.34 -13.14 1.19
C PRO A 122 -16.08 -12.37 2.29
N SER A 123 -17.42 -12.41 2.27
CA SER A 123 -18.25 -11.57 3.15
C SER A 123 -18.08 -11.88 4.64
N ASP A 124 -17.69 -13.11 4.98
CA ASP A 124 -17.35 -13.56 6.34
C ASP A 124 -16.01 -13.00 6.84
N GLN A 125 -15.19 -12.47 5.94
CA GLN A 125 -13.91 -11.80 6.27
C GLN A 125 -14.05 -10.28 6.36
N VAL A 126 -15.20 -9.70 5.98
CA VAL A 126 -15.42 -8.25 6.04
C VAL A 126 -15.87 -7.84 7.44
N THR A 127 -15.00 -7.12 8.16
CA THR A 127 -15.25 -6.67 9.53
C THR A 127 -15.60 -5.19 9.64
N PHE A 128 -15.44 -4.40 8.56
CA PHE A 128 -15.84 -3.00 8.55
C PHE A 128 -17.35 -2.83 8.86
N PRO A 129 -17.77 -1.90 9.74
CA PRO A 129 -19.11 -1.96 10.33
C PRO A 129 -20.27 -1.87 9.33
N ARG A 130 -20.29 -0.85 8.45
CA ARG A 130 -21.33 -0.65 7.43
C ARG A 130 -20.83 0.22 6.24
N PRO A 131 -21.14 -0.16 4.98
CA PRO A 131 -21.70 -1.45 4.57
C PRO A 131 -20.67 -2.58 4.74
N ARG A 132 -21.15 -3.81 5.03
CA ARG A 132 -20.32 -5.02 5.23
C ARG A 132 -20.04 -5.75 3.91
N THR A 133 -19.47 -5.02 2.97
CA THR A 133 -19.00 -5.53 1.68
C THR A 133 -17.96 -4.56 1.16
N TYR A 134 -17.21 -4.93 0.12
CA TYR A 134 -16.38 -4.02 -0.67
C TYR A 134 -16.67 -4.11 -2.17
N ALA A 135 -17.71 -4.88 -2.57
CA ALA A 135 -18.02 -5.16 -3.97
C ALA A 135 -18.37 -3.91 -4.80
N ASP A 136 -18.83 -2.84 -4.15
CA ASP A 136 -19.09 -1.52 -4.74
C ASP A 136 -17.82 -0.68 -4.97
N ILE A 137 -16.67 -1.06 -4.42
CA ILE A 137 -15.41 -0.35 -4.65
C ILE A 137 -14.79 -0.92 -5.93
N PRO A 138 -14.60 -0.13 -7.00
CA PRO A 138 -14.04 -0.65 -8.24
C PRO A 138 -12.54 -0.95 -8.10
N SER A 139 -12.08 -2.06 -8.67
CA SER A 139 -10.65 -2.33 -8.84
C SER A 139 -10.05 -1.32 -9.83
N PRO A 140 -8.83 -0.79 -9.56
CA PRO A 140 -8.14 0.05 -10.51
C PRO A 140 -7.80 -0.75 -11.78
N ARG A 141 -8.04 -0.15 -12.95
CA ARG A 141 -7.83 -0.73 -14.28
C ARG A 141 -6.63 -0.13 -14.98
N ARG A 142 -6.23 1.08 -14.61
CA ARG A 142 -5.12 1.82 -15.23
C ARG A 142 -3.98 2.07 -14.24
N PRO A 143 -2.72 2.15 -14.69
CA PRO A 143 -1.58 2.46 -13.81
C PRO A 143 -1.78 3.73 -12.96
N GLY A 144 -2.33 4.80 -13.54
CA GLY A 144 -2.65 6.02 -12.78
C GLY A 144 -3.70 5.82 -11.70
N GLU A 145 -4.68 4.94 -11.92
CA GLU A 145 -5.68 4.61 -10.90
C GLU A 145 -5.08 3.77 -9.76
N VAL A 146 -4.11 2.90 -10.05
CA VAL A 146 -3.38 2.16 -9.02
C VAL A 146 -2.62 3.13 -8.12
N LEU A 147 -1.84 4.03 -8.73
CA LEU A 147 -1.07 5.03 -8.00
C LEU A 147 -1.98 5.92 -7.13
N ALA A 148 -3.05 6.46 -7.71
CA ALA A 148 -4.02 7.28 -6.98
C ALA A 148 -4.65 6.53 -5.78
N ARG A 149 -4.85 5.21 -5.89
CA ARG A 149 -5.35 4.40 -4.77
C ARG A 149 -4.31 4.22 -3.67
N LEU A 150 -3.05 3.99 -4.02
CA LEU A 150 -1.97 3.91 -3.02
C LEU A 150 -1.80 5.23 -2.27
N GLU A 151 -1.84 6.36 -3.00
CA GLU A 151 -1.76 7.70 -2.41
C GLU A 151 -2.96 8.02 -1.53
N GLU A 152 -4.18 7.63 -1.93
CA GLU A 152 -5.36 7.80 -1.08
C GLU A 152 -5.23 7.06 0.25
N VAL A 153 -4.69 5.84 0.23
CA VAL A 153 -4.45 5.02 1.42
C VAL A 153 -3.37 5.68 2.29
N GLU A 154 -2.25 6.08 1.69
CA GLU A 154 -1.13 6.76 2.37
C GLU A 154 -1.57 8.08 3.01
N GLU A 155 -2.25 8.94 2.26
CA GLU A 155 -2.77 10.23 2.74
C GLU A 155 -3.72 10.02 3.92
N THR A 156 -4.56 8.99 3.86
CA THR A 156 -5.49 8.65 4.94
C THR A 156 -4.73 8.26 6.20
N LEU A 157 -3.71 7.40 6.10
CA LEU A 157 -2.88 7.02 7.25
C LEU A 157 -2.05 8.20 7.78
N ALA A 158 -1.46 9.01 6.90
CA ALA A 158 -0.67 10.17 7.26
C ALA A 158 -1.50 11.17 8.07
N ARG A 159 -2.74 11.47 7.64
CA ARG A 159 -3.68 12.33 8.37
C ARG A 159 -3.98 11.79 9.77
N LEU A 160 -4.18 10.48 9.90
CA LEU A 160 -4.40 9.83 11.19
C LEU A 160 -3.15 9.89 12.08
N HIS A 161 -1.96 9.74 11.49
CA HIS A 161 -0.69 9.74 12.19
C HIS A 161 -0.43 11.09 12.89
N ILE A 162 -0.71 12.19 12.19
CA ILE A 162 -0.60 13.56 12.72
C ILE A 162 -1.86 14.02 13.49
N ALA A 163 -2.78 13.10 13.81
CA ALA A 163 -4.02 13.36 14.52
C ALA A 163 -4.87 14.50 13.92
N ARG A 164 -4.89 14.63 12.59
CA ARG A 164 -5.83 15.52 11.90
C ARG A 164 -7.24 14.91 11.89
N ASN A 165 -8.22 15.73 11.51
CA ASN A 165 -9.64 15.38 11.40
C ASN A 165 -9.87 13.95 10.88
N ARG A 166 -10.86 13.27 11.47
CA ARG A 166 -11.27 11.93 11.05
C ARG A 166 -11.53 11.92 9.53
N PRO A 167 -10.95 10.96 8.78
CA PRO A 167 -11.21 10.83 7.35
C PRO A 167 -12.70 10.68 7.07
N GLU A 168 -13.13 11.11 5.88
CA GLU A 168 -14.49 10.82 5.41
C GLU A 168 -14.75 9.31 5.40
N HIS A 169 -16.00 8.92 5.67
CA HIS A 169 -16.39 7.51 5.82
C HIS A 169 -15.98 6.65 4.62
N GLY A 170 -16.14 7.17 3.39
CA GLY A 170 -15.79 6.47 2.16
C GLY A 170 -14.30 6.17 2.04
N ARG A 171 -13.43 7.15 2.31
CA ARG A 171 -11.96 6.96 2.35
C ARG A 171 -11.55 5.99 3.44
N LEU A 172 -12.05 6.20 4.66
CA LEU A 172 -11.75 5.32 5.79
C LEU A 172 -12.11 3.86 5.47
N ARG A 173 -13.26 3.65 4.82
CA ARG A 173 -13.70 2.31 4.40
C ARG A 173 -12.78 1.70 3.33
N ARG A 174 -12.35 2.46 2.32
CA ARG A 174 -11.44 1.97 1.28
C ARG A 174 -10.07 1.63 1.87
N THR A 175 -9.53 2.48 2.73
CA THR A 175 -8.29 2.23 3.49
C THR A 175 -8.43 0.98 4.36
N TYR A 176 -9.53 0.84 5.10
CA TYR A 176 -9.79 -0.35 5.92
C TYR A 176 -9.85 -1.61 5.06
N GLY A 177 -10.61 -1.58 3.96
CA GLY A 177 -10.74 -2.71 3.04
C GLY A 177 -9.43 -3.12 2.38
N PHE A 178 -8.55 -2.16 2.08
CA PHE A 178 -7.20 -2.43 1.60
C PHE A 178 -6.42 -3.28 2.62
N PHE A 179 -6.32 -2.82 3.88
CA PHE A 179 -5.57 -3.56 4.91
C PHE A 179 -6.24 -4.88 5.30
N GLU A 180 -7.56 -4.94 5.35
CA GLU A 180 -8.29 -6.18 5.61
C GLU A 180 -8.07 -7.23 4.52
N THR A 181 -8.09 -6.81 3.25
CA THR A 181 -7.80 -7.69 2.11
C THR A 181 -6.33 -8.12 2.12
N SER A 182 -5.41 -7.21 2.43
CA SER A 182 -3.98 -7.50 2.57
C SER A 182 -3.73 -8.58 3.63
N ALA A 183 -4.29 -8.40 4.83
CA ALA A 183 -4.20 -9.35 5.92
C ALA A 183 -4.80 -10.72 5.53
N TRP A 184 -5.98 -10.72 4.91
CA TRP A 184 -6.61 -11.95 4.41
C TRP A 184 -5.73 -12.68 3.40
N LEU A 185 -5.16 -11.97 2.42
CA LEU A 185 -4.33 -12.55 1.37
C LEU A 185 -3.11 -13.29 1.96
N VAL A 186 -2.41 -12.67 2.90
CA VAL A 186 -1.24 -13.28 3.55
C VAL A 186 -1.64 -14.46 4.43
N ARG A 187 -2.73 -14.33 5.21
CA ARG A 187 -3.24 -15.41 6.05
C ARG A 187 -3.70 -16.61 5.22
N ASP A 188 -4.36 -16.37 4.10
CA ASP A 188 -4.82 -17.42 3.19
C ASP A 188 -3.64 -18.14 2.54
N HIS A 189 -2.63 -17.40 2.07
CA HIS A 189 -1.36 -17.97 1.60
C HIS A 189 -0.71 -18.84 2.68
N ARG A 190 -0.58 -18.33 3.91
CA ARG A 190 0.01 -19.08 5.02
C ARG A 190 -0.79 -20.33 5.36
N ARG A 191 -2.11 -20.32 5.24
CA ARG A 191 -2.95 -21.51 5.43
C ARG A 191 -2.71 -22.57 4.35
N MET A 192 -2.52 -22.14 3.10
CA MET A 192 -2.32 -23.05 1.96
C MET A 192 -0.91 -23.63 1.89
N PHE A 193 0.10 -22.85 2.27
CA PHE A 193 1.52 -23.15 2.02
C PHE A 193 2.42 -23.11 3.26
N GLY A 194 1.90 -22.69 4.41
CA GLY A 194 2.61 -22.77 5.68
C GLY A 194 2.60 -24.21 6.18
N ASN A 195 3.79 -24.81 6.29
CA ASN A 195 3.98 -26.07 7.01
C ASN A 195 3.66 -25.89 8.51
#